data_AF-A0A7C4WIZ0-F1
#
_entry.id   AF-A0A7C4WIZ0-F1
#
_cell.length_a   1.000
_cell.length_b   1.000
_cell.length_c   1.000
_cell.angle_alpha   90.00
_cell.angle_beta   90.00
_cell.angle_gamma   90.00
#
_symmetry.space_group_name_H-M   'P 1'
#
loop_
_entity.id
_entity.type
_entity.pdbx_description
1 polymer ?
#
loop_
_entity_poly.entity_id
_entity_poly.type
_entity_poly.pdbx_seq_one_letter_code
_entity_poly.pdbx_strand_id
1 'polypeptide(L)'
;MDGMTLESMKRKFLELLEKDVEFRYSVAGYLGLSEILKKLDRSIEEQTKIWTEISKTWEEIKKLREDMIAGFKRHDEEIAKLREDM
;
A
#
# COMPACT_ATOMS: atom_id res chain seq x y z
N MET A 1 8.85 9.47 49.44
CA MET A 1 9.70 9.78 48.28
C MET A 1 9.06 10.97 47.60
N ASP A 2 9.69 12.15 47.70
CA ASP A 2 9.22 13.32 46.94
C ASP A 2 9.34 13.00 45.46
N GLY A 3 8.22 12.98 44.76
CA GLY A 3 8.17 12.80 43.31
C GLY A 3 8.69 14.04 42.61
N MET A 4 9.49 13.85 41.56
CA MET A 4 9.96 14.95 40.71
C MET A 4 8.74 15.65 40.07
N THR A 5 8.71 16.98 40.10
CA THR A 5 7.62 17.76 39.46
C THR A 5 7.71 17.67 37.93
N LEU A 6 6.58 17.78 37.22
CA LEU A 6 6.57 17.76 35.75
C LEU A 6 7.52 18.79 35.12
N GLU A 7 7.62 19.97 35.74
CA GLU A 7 8.49 21.05 35.26
C GLU A 7 9.97 20.72 35.44
N SER A 8 10.35 20.14 36.59
CA SER A 8 11.72 19.69 36.80
C SER A 8 12.08 18.50 35.90
N MET A 9 11.13 17.61 35.59
CA MET A 9 11.32 16.53 34.61
C MET A 9 11.56 17.07 33.19
N LYS A 10 10.74 18.02 32.73
CA LYS A 10 10.91 18.65 31.40
C LYS A 10 12.26 19.33 31.28
N ARG A 11 12.68 20.06 32.31
CA ARG A 11 14.01 20.70 32.36
C ARG A 11 15.11 19.66 32.27
N LYS A 12 15.02 18.57 33.05
CA LYS A 12 16.01 17.50 33.02
C LYS A 12 16.08 16.80 31.66
N PHE A 13 14.94 16.61 31.00
CA PHE A 13 14.89 16.04 29.65
C PHE A 13 15.59 16.92 28.62
N LEU A 14 15.36 18.24 28.66
CA LEU A 14 16.05 19.20 27.78
C LEU A 14 17.55 19.24 28.05
N GLU A 15 17.97 19.20 29.32
CA GLU A 15 19.39 19.11 29.68
C GLU A 15 20.06 17.84 29.14
N LEU A 16 19.37 16.69 29.19
CA LEU A 16 19.88 15.44 28.63
C LEU A 16 19.98 15.53 27.10
N LEU A 17 18.99 16.11 26.42
CA LEU A 17 19.09 16.37 24.99
C LEU A 17 20.30 17.27 24.66
N GLU A 18 20.63 18.25 25.49
CA GLU A 18 21.74 19.17 25.26
C GLU A 18 23.11 18.53 25.56
N LYS A 19 23.22 17.79 26.66
CA LYS A 19 24.52 17.35 27.21
C LYS A 19 24.87 15.90 26.90
N ASP A 20 23.88 15.06 26.61
CA ASP A 20 24.06 13.63 26.33
C ASP A 20 23.79 13.34 24.85
N VAL A 21 24.87 13.06 24.11
CA VAL A 21 24.85 12.81 22.67
C VAL A 21 24.15 11.49 22.33
N GLU A 22 24.38 10.43 23.11
CA GLU A 22 23.76 9.12 22.88
C GLU A 22 22.26 9.17 23.13
N PHE A 23 21.84 9.87 24.20
CA PHE A 23 20.44 10.11 24.50
C PHE A 23 19.76 10.90 23.37
N ARG A 24 20.38 11.99 22.90
CA ARG A 24 19.86 12.80 21.79
C ARG A 24 19.63 11.96 20.53
N TYR A 25 20.62 11.17 20.12
CA TYR A 25 20.49 10.34 18.94
C TYR A 25 19.46 9.22 19.12
N SER A 26 19.35 8.65 20.32
CA SER A 26 18.33 7.64 20.62
C SER A 26 16.91 8.21 20.51
N VAL A 27 16.66 9.41 21.05
CA VAL A 27 15.37 10.10 20.93
C VAL A 27 15.08 10.47 19.48
N ALA A 28 16.06 11.02 18.75
CA ALA A 28 15.91 11.35 17.34
C ALA A 28 15.63 10.10 16.49
N GLY A 29 16.31 8.98 16.77
CA GLY A 29 16.08 7.69 16.14
C GLY A 29 14.68 7.16 16.41
N TYR A 30 14.23 7.15 17.67
CA TYR A 30 12.89 6.71 18.03
C TYR A 30 11.79 7.54 17.35
N LEU A 31 11.91 8.87 17.39
CA LEU A 31 10.96 9.77 16.73
C LEU A 31 10.97 9.58 15.20
N GLY A 32 12.16 9.49 14.60
CA GLY A 32 12.31 9.27 13.17
C GLY A 32 11.74 7.92 12.72
N LEU A 33 12.03 6.85 13.46
CA LEU A 33 11.47 5.51 13.19
C LEU A 33 9.95 5.50 13.32
N SER A 34 9.38 6.19 14.31
CA SER A 34 7.92 6.30 14.46
C SER A 34 7.27 6.94 13.22
N GLU A 35 7.84 8.03 12.70
CA GLU A 35 7.33 8.67 11.50
C GLU A 35 7.51 7.82 10.23
N ILE A 36 8.62 7.06 10.14
CA ILE A 36 8.83 6.10 9.05
C ILE A 36 7.77 4.99 9.08
N LEU A 37 7.50 4.41 10.25
CA LEU A 37 6.48 3.37 10.40
C LEU A 37 5.09 3.86 9.98
N LYS A 38 4.68 5.05 10.40
CA LYS A 38 3.40 5.65 9.98
C LYS A 38 3.31 5.83 8.45
N LYS A 39 4.41 6.26 7.81
CA LYS A 39 4.46 6.40 6.36
C LYS A 39 4.39 5.04 5.66
N LEU A 40 5.05 4.02 6.22
CA LEU A 40 4.97 2.65 5.71
C LEU A 40 3.56 2.09 5.83
N ASP A 41 2.89 2.25 6.96
CA ASP A 41 1.49 1.82 7.16
C ASP A 41 0.57 2.44 6.11
N ARG A 42 0.70 3.75 5.88
CA ARG A 42 -0.04 4.44 4.83
C ARG A 42 0.28 3.91 3.44
N SER A 43 1.56 3.66 3.15
CA SER A 43 1.97 3.10 1.86
C SER A 43 1.43 1.69 1.63
N ILE A 44 1.41 0.86 2.67
CA ILE A 44 0.82 -0.49 2.62
C ILE A 44 -0.69 -0.41 2.34
N GLU A 45 -1.39 0.54 2.95
CA GLU A 45 -2.82 0.76 2.69
C GLU A 45 -3.07 1.15 1.22
N GLU A 46 -2.28 2.08 0.68
CA GLU A 46 -2.35 2.50 -0.72
C GLU A 46 -2.02 1.36 -1.68
N GLN A 47 -0.97 0.57 -1.39
CA GLN A 47 -0.61 -0.62 -2.17
C GLN A 47 -1.74 -1.66 -2.16
N THR A 48 -2.40 -1.86 -1.02
CA THR A 48 -3.53 -2.79 -0.90
C THR A 48 -4.67 -2.39 -1.84
N LYS A 49 -5.02 -1.09 -1.89
CA LYS A 49 -6.04 -0.58 -2.82
C LYS A 49 -5.65 -0.80 -4.28
N ILE A 50 -4.39 -0.55 -4.63
CA ILE A 50 -3.89 -0.79 -6.00
C ILE A 50 -4.03 -2.27 -6.38
N TRP A 51 -3.64 -3.19 -5.49
CA TRP A 51 -3.76 -4.63 -5.74
C TRP A 51 -5.21 -5.07 -5.94
N THR A 52 -6.15 -4.50 -5.19
CA THR A 52 -7.58 -4.72 -5.40
C THR A 52 -8.02 -4.28 -6.80
N GLU A 53 -7.66 -3.09 -7.25
CA GLU A 53 -8.05 -2.58 -8.57
C GLU A 53 -7.37 -3.35 -9.72
N ILE A 54 -6.11 -3.74 -9.56
CA ILE A 54 -5.41 -4.64 -10.50
C ILE A 54 -6.17 -5.97 -10.62
N SER A 55 -6.61 -6.53 -9.50
CA SER A 55 -7.33 -7.82 -9.48
C SER A 55 -8.66 -7.74 -10.23
N LYS A 56 -9.43 -6.66 -10.03
CA LYS A 56 -10.67 -6.39 -10.79
C LYS A 56 -10.40 -6.25 -12.28
N THR A 57 -9.37 -5.47 -12.64
CA THR A 57 -8.97 -5.26 -14.03
C THR A 57 -8.63 -6.59 -14.71
N TRP A 58 -7.92 -7.49 -14.03
CA TRP A 58 -7.62 -8.81 -14.57
C TRP A 58 -8.86 -9.67 -14.78
N GLU A 59 -9.85 -9.58 -13.90
CA GLU A 59 -11.12 -10.27 -14.07
C GLU A 59 -11.89 -9.75 -15.29
N GLU A 60 -11.92 -8.43 -15.50
CA GLU A 60 -12.52 -7.81 -16.68
C GLU A 60 -11.81 -8.21 -17.97
N ILE A 61 -10.47 -8.21 -17.98
CA ILE A 61 -9.67 -8.67 -19.13
C ILE A 61 -9.98 -10.13 -19.44
N LYS A 62 -10.12 -10.98 -18.41
CA LYS A 62 -10.48 -12.39 -18.60
C LYS A 62 -11.85 -12.54 -19.25
N LYS A 63 -12.86 -11.83 -18.75
CA LYS A 63 -14.23 -11.83 -19.32
C LYS A 63 -14.23 -11.35 -20.77
N LEU A 64 -13.56 -10.24 -21.06
CA LEU A 64 -13.44 -9.70 -22.41
C LEU A 64 -12.80 -10.71 -23.38
N ARG A 65 -11.76 -11.42 -22.91
CA ARG A 65 -11.10 -12.46 -23.71
C ARG A 65 -12.04 -13.64 -23.99
N GLU A 66 -12.80 -14.08 -23.00
CA GLU A 66 -13.80 -15.15 -23.15
C GLU A 66 -14.90 -14.75 -24.15
N ASP A 67 -15.44 -13.54 -24.01
CA ASP A 67 -16.45 -12.99 -24.92
C ASP A 67 -15.94 -12.88 -26.35
N MET A 68 -14.70 -12.43 -26.52
CA MET A 68 -14.05 -12.33 -27.83
C MET A 68 -13.88 -13.71 -28.48
N ILE A 69 -13.42 -14.72 -27.74
CA ILE A 69 -13.28 -16.09 -28.24
C ILE A 69 -14.64 -16.65 -28.65
N ALA A 70 -15.68 -16.45 -27.83
CA ALA A 70 -17.03 -16.87 -28.16
C ALA A 70 -17.58 -16.15 -29.41
N GLY A 71 -17.27 -14.85 -29.56
CA GLY A 71 -17.61 -14.06 -30.74
C GLY A 71 -16.96 -14.61 -32.01
N PHE A 72 -15.66 -14.88 -31.99
CA PHE A 72 -14.96 -15.48 -33.12
C PHE A 72 -15.53 -16.83 -33.50
N LYS A 73 -15.83 -17.70 -32.51
CA LYS A 73 -16.42 -19.01 -32.77
C LYS A 73 -17.78 -18.90 -33.49
N ARG A 74 -18.64 -17.97 -33.08
CA ARG A 74 -19.93 -17.73 -33.75
C ARG A 74 -19.74 -17.30 -35.21
N HIS A 75 -18.79 -16.41 -35.47
CA HIS A 75 -18.51 -15.98 -36.84
C HIS A 75 -17.90 -17.09 -37.71
N ASP A 76 -17.02 -17.92 -37.15
CA ASP A 76 -16.49 -19.09 -37.85
C ASP A 76 -17.63 -20.06 -38.25
N GLU A 77 -18.59 -20.29 -37.35
CA GLU A 77 -19.78 -21.11 -37.61
C GLU A 77 -20.70 -20.48 -38.68
N GLU A 78 -20.92 -19.16 -38.65
CA GLU A 78 -21.71 -18.44 -39.67
C GLU A 78 -21.05 -18.52 -41.05
N ILE A 79 -19.73 -18.31 -41.11
CA ILE A 79 -18.96 -18.40 -42.37
C ILE A 79 -18.98 -19.82 -42.92
N ALA A 80 -18.89 -20.84 -42.06
CA ALA A 80 -18.97 -22.23 -42.48
C ALA A 80 -20.31 -22.53 -43.16
N LYS A 81 -21.44 -22.11 -42.56
CA LYS A 81 -22.78 -22.28 -43.14
C LYS A 81 -22.91 -21.58 -44.50
N LEU A 82 -22.46 -20.33 -44.61
CA LEU A 82 -22.50 -19.59 -45.88
C LEU A 82 -21.68 -20.25 -47.00
N ARG A 83 -20.63 -21.01 -46.64
CA ARG A 83 -19.82 -21.76 -47.62
C ARG A 83 -20.47 -23.08 -48.04
N GLU A 84 -21.28 -23.69 -47.20
CA GLU A 84 -22.04 -24.90 -47.54
C GLU A 84 -23.20 -24.58 -48.50
N ASP A 85 -23.73 -23.36 -48.46
CA ASP A 85 -24.84 -22.90 -49.31
C ASP A 85 -24.39 -22.48 -50.75
N MET A 86 -23.09 -22.47 -51.05
CA MET A 86 -22.51 -22.14 -52.37
C MET A 86 -22.10 -23.39 -53.15
#